data_AF-A0A1C5ZFL9-F1
#
_entry.id   AF-A0A1C5ZFL9-F1
#
_cell.length_a   1.000
_cell.length_b   1.000
_cell.length_c   1.000
_cell.angle_alpha   90.00
_cell.angle_beta   90.00
_cell.angle_gamma   90.00
#
_symmetry.space_group_name_H-M   'P 1'
#
loop_
_entity.id
_entity.type
_entity.pdbx_description
1 polymer ?
#
loop_
_entity_poly.entity_id
_entity_poly.type
_entity_poly.pdbx_seq_one_letter_code
_entity_poly.pdbx_strand_id
1 'polypeptide(L)'
;MTAMEIWLLERAEPLYKIYPWKALLRAGSRGCAETDYGQNLMQKMMMSYDSEPKEYARLAGFGYRMLAEAIKADLPYRISCPALLICGEKDKAGSAKSYNKKWHQREGLPLKWIKNAGHNSNTDQPDEVNRLIEEFISEADRKGMSG
;
A
#
# COMPACT_ATOMS: atom_id res chain seq x y z
N MET A 1 -3.99 14.07 -5.74
CA MET A 1 -2.53 14.28 -5.61
C MET A 1 -2.19 15.61 -6.25
N THR A 2 -1.13 16.28 -5.82
CA THR A 2 -0.65 17.50 -6.50
C THR A 2 0.02 17.14 -7.83
N ALA A 3 0.09 18.08 -8.76
CA ALA A 3 0.81 17.88 -10.02
C ALA A 3 2.29 17.49 -9.79
N MET A 4 2.91 18.02 -8.72
CA MET A 4 4.29 17.69 -8.35
C MET A 4 4.42 16.25 -7.86
N GLU A 5 3.51 15.77 -7.02
CA GLU A 5 3.51 14.36 -6.57
C GLU A 5 3.37 13.41 -7.77
N ILE A 6 2.47 13.72 -8.70
CA ILE A 6 2.26 12.92 -9.92
C ILE A 6 3.52 12.93 -10.80
N TRP A 7 4.13 14.10 -11.01
CA TRP A 7 5.37 14.23 -11.77
C TRP A 7 6.53 13.41 -11.18
N LEU A 8 6.63 13.36 -9.84
CA LEU A 8 7.61 12.54 -9.13
C LEU A 8 7.36 11.05 -9.33
N LEU A 9 6.10 10.60 -9.29
CA LEU A 9 5.74 9.20 -9.55
C LEU A 9 6.16 8.76 -10.96
N GLU A 10 5.90 9.57 -11.99
CA GLU A 10 6.29 9.25 -13.37
C GLU A 10 7.81 9.12 -13.57
N ARG A 11 8.57 9.78 -12.70
CA ARG A 11 10.04 9.83 -12.72
C ARG A 11 10.65 9.08 -11.54
N ALA A 12 9.96 8.08 -11.00
CA ALA A 12 10.51 7.27 -9.92
C ALA A 12 11.68 6.38 -10.39
N GLU A 13 11.65 5.87 -11.63
CA GLU A 13 12.66 4.89 -12.11
C GLU A 13 14.12 5.36 -11.97
N PRO A 14 14.51 6.59 -12.40
CA PRO A 14 15.88 7.06 -12.23
C PRO A 14 16.31 7.12 -10.76
N LEU A 15 15.41 7.52 -9.85
CA LEU A 15 15.69 7.54 -8.41
C LEU A 15 16.04 6.14 -7.89
N TYR A 16 15.28 5.12 -8.31
CA TYR A 16 15.53 3.73 -7.92
C TYR A 16 16.84 3.19 -8.52
N LYS A 17 17.21 3.59 -9.75
CA LYS A 17 18.45 3.16 -10.40
C LYS A 17 19.71 3.70 -9.74
N ILE A 18 19.67 4.92 -9.20
CA ILE A 18 20.83 5.53 -8.52
C ILE A 18 20.91 5.15 -7.03
N TYR A 19 19.83 4.64 -6.45
CA TYR A 19 19.79 4.25 -5.06
C TYR A 19 20.64 3.00 -4.82
N PRO A 20 21.62 3.01 -3.90
CA PRO A 20 22.43 1.82 -3.62
C PRO A 20 21.56 0.64 -3.18
N TRP A 21 21.66 -0.50 -3.87
CA TRP A 21 20.76 -1.64 -3.67
C TRP A 21 20.61 -2.10 -2.21
N LYS A 22 21.72 -2.26 -1.48
CA LYS A 22 21.69 -2.62 -0.05
C LYS A 22 20.96 -1.60 0.82
N ALA A 23 21.06 -0.32 0.48
CA ALA A 23 20.37 0.74 1.19
C ALA A 23 18.88 0.77 0.82
N LEU A 24 18.54 0.49 -0.45
CA LEU A 24 17.16 0.36 -0.92
C LEU A 24 16.45 -0.84 -0.27
N LEU A 25 17.12 -2.00 -0.17
CA LEU A 25 16.63 -3.17 0.57
C LEU A 25 16.26 -2.81 2.01
N ARG A 26 17.19 -2.15 2.72
CA ARG A 26 16.97 -1.75 4.11
C ARG A 26 15.83 -0.74 4.24
N ALA A 27 15.77 0.26 3.35
CA ALA A 27 14.72 1.26 3.36
C ALA A 27 13.35 0.66 3.01
N GLY A 28 13.29 -0.20 1.99
CA GLY A 28 12.08 -0.90 1.55
C GLY A 28 11.52 -1.79 2.64
N SER A 29 12.34 -2.65 3.25
CA SER A 29 11.91 -3.51 4.35
C SER A 29 11.39 -2.73 5.56
N ARG A 30 12.16 -1.74 6.05
CA ARG A 30 11.78 -0.95 7.23
C ARG A 30 10.64 0.04 6.98
N GLY A 31 10.47 0.48 5.74
CA GLY A 31 9.36 1.35 5.36
C GLY A 31 8.05 0.59 5.19
N CYS A 32 8.14 -0.72 4.90
CA CYS A 32 7.01 -1.58 4.61
C CYS A 32 6.37 -2.17 5.87
N ALA A 33 7.15 -2.57 6.87
CA ALA A 33 6.64 -3.29 8.04
C ALA A 33 7.37 -2.88 9.33
N GLU A 34 6.72 -3.11 10.47
CA GLU A 34 7.22 -2.75 11.80
C GLU A 34 7.78 -3.96 12.57
N THR A 35 7.34 -5.17 12.24
CA THR A 35 7.81 -6.42 12.85
C THR A 35 9.01 -7.00 12.10
N ASP A 36 9.87 -7.73 12.82
CA ASP A 36 11.00 -8.45 12.20
C ASP A 36 10.51 -9.43 11.13
N TYR A 37 9.39 -10.12 11.38
CA TYR A 37 8.77 -11.01 10.41
C TYR A 37 8.40 -10.27 9.12
N GLY A 38 7.64 -9.17 9.20
CA GLY A 38 7.23 -8.40 8.02
C GLY A 38 8.41 -7.78 7.27
N GLN A 39 9.39 -7.25 7.98
CA GLN A 39 10.61 -6.68 7.37
C GLN A 39 11.44 -7.74 6.64
N ASN A 40 11.61 -8.93 7.26
CA ASN A 40 12.33 -10.05 6.65
C ASN A 40 11.58 -10.59 5.43
N LEU A 41 10.24 -10.63 5.46
CA LEU A 41 9.44 -11.07 4.32
C LEU A 41 9.62 -10.11 3.13
N MET A 42 9.55 -8.79 3.37
CA MET A 42 9.80 -7.79 2.33
C MET A 42 11.24 -7.89 1.80
N GLN A 43 12.22 -8.09 2.69
CA GLN A 43 13.61 -8.28 2.29
C GLN A 43 13.75 -9.50 1.37
N LYS A 44 13.16 -10.64 1.76
CA LYS A 44 13.19 -11.88 0.97
C LYS A 44 12.58 -11.67 -0.42
N MET A 45 11.46 -10.96 -0.52
CA MET A 45 10.85 -10.63 -1.81
C MET A 45 11.80 -9.80 -2.68
N MET A 46 12.38 -8.72 -2.12
CA MET A 46 13.27 -7.85 -2.88
C MET A 46 14.57 -8.56 -3.29
N MET A 47 15.09 -9.47 -2.44
CA MET A 47 16.27 -10.28 -2.74
C MET A 47 16.10 -11.21 -3.97
N SER A 48 14.87 -11.47 -4.43
CA SER A 48 14.65 -12.16 -5.71
C SER A 48 15.24 -11.42 -6.92
N TYR A 49 15.53 -10.12 -6.77
CA TYR A 49 16.15 -9.27 -7.80
C TYR A 49 17.64 -9.00 -7.53
N ASP A 50 18.28 -9.71 -6.61
CA ASP A 50 19.67 -9.41 -6.20
C ASP A 50 20.69 -9.61 -7.34
N SER A 51 20.41 -10.55 -8.25
CA SER A 51 21.22 -10.78 -9.46
C SER A 51 21.10 -9.66 -10.50
N GLU A 52 19.95 -8.98 -10.56
CA GLU A 52 19.71 -7.86 -11.47
C GLU A 52 18.90 -6.72 -10.80
N PRO A 53 19.50 -5.91 -9.88
CA PRO A 53 18.77 -4.86 -9.17
C PRO A 53 18.15 -3.78 -10.07
N LYS A 54 18.67 -3.64 -11.29
CA LYS A 54 18.10 -2.74 -12.31
C LYS A 54 16.73 -3.20 -12.79
N GLU A 55 16.43 -4.50 -12.73
CA GLU A 55 15.10 -5.04 -13.02
C GLU A 55 14.08 -4.54 -11.99
N TYR A 56 14.40 -4.63 -10.70
CA TYR A 56 13.55 -4.07 -9.63
C TYR A 56 13.25 -2.58 -9.87
N ALA A 57 14.28 -1.80 -10.22
CA ALA A 57 14.10 -0.37 -10.52
C ALA A 57 13.17 -0.13 -11.74
N ARG A 58 13.32 -0.92 -12.81
CA ARG A 58 12.43 -0.86 -14.00
C ARG A 58 10.98 -1.19 -13.62
N LEU A 59 10.76 -2.27 -12.87
CA LEU A 59 9.42 -2.69 -12.44
C LEU A 59 8.75 -1.67 -11.52
N ALA A 60 9.50 -1.16 -10.53
CA ALA A 60 9.01 -0.09 -9.66
C ALA A 60 8.66 1.17 -10.47
N GLY A 61 9.55 1.59 -11.38
CA GLY A 61 9.34 2.71 -12.27
C GLY A 61 8.11 2.57 -13.16
N PHE A 62 7.91 1.39 -13.74
CA PHE A 62 6.73 1.06 -14.53
C PHE A 62 5.45 1.16 -13.70
N GLY A 63 5.43 0.53 -12.51
CA GLY A 63 4.27 0.58 -11.61
C GLY A 63 3.87 1.99 -11.18
N TYR A 64 4.85 2.84 -10.84
CA TYR A 64 4.56 4.24 -10.49
C TYR A 64 4.08 5.07 -11.67
N ARG A 65 4.58 4.81 -12.88
CA ARG A 65 4.09 5.47 -14.09
C ARG A 65 2.64 5.08 -14.38
N MET A 66 2.30 3.80 -14.30
CA MET A 66 0.91 3.33 -14.43
C MET A 66 -0.01 4.00 -13.41
N LEU A 67 0.43 4.09 -12.14
CA LEU A 67 -0.34 4.78 -11.10
C LEU A 67 -0.53 6.26 -11.43
N ALA A 68 0.52 6.95 -11.87
CA ALA A 68 0.44 8.36 -12.25
C ALA A 68 -0.51 8.58 -13.44
N GLU A 69 -0.45 7.74 -14.46
CA GLU A 69 -1.35 7.77 -15.62
C GLU A 69 -2.81 7.55 -15.19
N ALA A 70 -3.06 6.57 -14.31
CA ALA A 70 -4.41 6.32 -13.78
C ALA A 70 -4.96 7.53 -12.99
N ILE A 71 -4.12 8.18 -12.19
CA ILE A 71 -4.52 9.39 -11.45
C ILE A 71 -4.82 10.55 -12.40
N LYS A 72 -4.03 10.73 -13.47
CA LYS A 72 -4.26 11.78 -14.48
C LYS A 72 -5.51 11.55 -15.30
N ALA A 73 -5.82 10.29 -15.60
CA ALA A 73 -7.02 9.92 -16.33
C ALA A 73 -8.29 10.27 -15.54
N ASP A 74 -8.20 10.34 -14.20
CA ASP A 74 -9.27 10.74 -13.27
C ASP A 74 -10.61 10.09 -13.63
N LEU A 75 -10.56 8.82 -14.01
CA LEU A 75 -11.73 8.12 -14.50
C LEU A 75 -12.75 7.98 -13.36
N PRO A 76 -14.05 8.23 -13.63
CA PRO A 76 -15.06 8.06 -12.61
C PRO A 76 -15.12 6.59 -12.20
N TYR A 77 -14.91 6.33 -10.92
CA TYR A 77 -15.03 4.99 -10.35
C TYR A 77 -15.88 5.05 -9.09
N ARG A 78 -16.94 4.25 -9.06
CA ARG A 78 -17.82 4.10 -7.91
C ARG A 78 -17.69 2.69 -7.37
N ILE A 79 -17.40 2.58 -6.07
CA ILE A 79 -17.51 1.31 -5.36
C ILE A 79 -18.99 1.05 -5.07
N SER A 80 -19.57 0.04 -5.72
CA SER A 80 -21.00 -0.31 -5.58
C SER A 80 -21.26 -1.44 -4.58
N CYS A 81 -20.23 -1.93 -3.92
CA CYS A 81 -20.31 -3.00 -2.93
C CYS A 81 -19.86 -2.50 -1.55
N PRO A 82 -20.15 -3.25 -0.46
CA PRO A 82 -19.52 -2.99 0.82
C PRO A 82 -17.99 -2.93 0.66
N ALA A 83 -17.36 -1.97 1.33
CA ALA A 83 -15.90 -1.85 1.35
C ALA A 83 -15.41 -1.42 2.73
N LEU A 84 -14.22 -1.89 3.07
CA LEU A 84 -13.50 -1.58 4.31
C LEU A 84 -12.08 -1.16 3.96
N LEU A 85 -11.65 -0.01 4.48
CA LEU A 85 -10.28 0.44 4.41
C LEU A 85 -9.52 -0.02 5.66
N ILE A 86 -8.36 -0.65 5.47
CA ILE A 86 -7.46 -1.09 6.54
C ILE A 86 -6.10 -0.45 6.29
N CYS A 87 -5.54 0.24 7.29
CA CYS A 87 -4.24 0.89 7.15
C CYS A 87 -3.48 0.88 8.49
N GLY A 88 -2.16 0.61 8.45
CA GLY A 88 -1.32 0.66 9.63
C GLY A 88 -1.06 2.08 10.11
N GLU A 89 -1.10 2.33 11.42
CA GLU A 89 -0.83 3.66 12.00
C GLU A 89 0.58 4.18 11.65
N LYS A 90 1.52 3.24 11.52
CA LYS A 90 2.93 3.51 11.24
C LYS A 90 3.30 3.34 9.77
N ASP A 91 2.33 3.20 8.87
CA ASP A 91 2.59 3.17 7.43
C ASP A 91 3.39 4.41 7.00
N LYS A 92 4.52 4.16 6.33
CA LYS A 92 5.49 5.14 5.80
C LYS A 92 5.62 5.04 4.27
N ALA A 93 4.86 4.15 3.63
CA ALA A 93 4.89 3.93 2.20
C ALA A 93 4.10 5.05 1.49
N GLY A 94 4.84 6.06 1.05
CA GLY A 94 4.28 7.21 0.36
C GLY A 94 3.20 7.91 1.18
N SER A 95 2.04 8.10 0.58
CA SER A 95 0.94 8.88 1.13
C SER A 95 -0.29 8.04 1.50
N ALA A 96 -0.13 6.72 1.63
CA ALA A 96 -1.22 5.77 1.89
C ALA A 96 -2.13 6.19 3.05
N LYS A 97 -1.56 6.67 4.16
CA LYS A 97 -2.34 7.17 5.31
C LYS A 97 -3.19 8.39 4.97
N SER A 98 -2.61 9.36 4.27
CA SER A 98 -3.34 10.58 3.86
C SER A 98 -4.45 10.24 2.87
N TYR A 99 -4.19 9.33 1.93
CA TYR A 99 -5.16 8.92 0.92
C TYR A 99 -6.31 8.13 1.54
N ASN A 100 -6.05 7.19 2.44
CA ASN A 100 -7.11 6.47 3.17
C ASN A 100 -7.98 7.43 3.99
N LYS A 101 -7.39 8.43 4.68
CA LYS A 101 -8.17 9.46 5.39
C LYS A 101 -9.07 10.26 4.45
N LYS A 102 -8.53 10.74 3.32
CA LYS A 102 -9.29 11.50 2.33
C LYS A 102 -10.39 10.64 1.69
N TRP A 103 -10.12 9.37 1.42
CA TRP A 103 -11.08 8.44 0.86
C TRP A 103 -12.24 8.19 1.82
N HIS A 104 -11.93 7.89 3.09
CA HIS A 104 -12.93 7.78 4.16
C HIS A 104 -13.80 9.04 4.26
N GLN A 105 -13.19 10.22 4.29
CA GLN A 105 -13.90 11.50 4.38
C GLN A 105 -14.80 11.77 3.16
N ARG A 106 -14.35 11.42 1.96
CA ARG A 106 -15.05 11.70 0.71
C ARG A 106 -16.21 10.74 0.45
N GLU A 107 -16.00 9.44 0.71
CA GLU A 107 -16.95 8.38 0.32
C GLU A 107 -17.67 7.73 1.51
N GLY A 108 -17.31 8.09 2.74
CA GLY A 108 -17.90 7.51 3.96
C GLY A 108 -17.50 6.05 4.24
N LEU A 109 -16.50 5.51 3.52
CA LEU A 109 -16.05 4.12 3.68
C LEU A 109 -15.44 3.88 5.07
N PRO A 110 -15.83 2.86 5.84
CA PRO A 110 -15.20 2.53 7.12
C PRO A 110 -13.67 2.43 7.00
N LEU A 111 -12.95 3.04 7.93
CA LEU A 111 -11.49 3.03 7.98
C LEU A 111 -11.00 2.54 9.34
N LYS A 112 -10.19 1.48 9.33
CA LYS A 112 -9.59 0.87 10.51
C LYS A 112 -8.09 1.09 10.52
N TRP A 113 -7.61 1.64 11.63
CA TRP A 113 -6.19 1.86 11.88
C TRP A 113 -5.63 0.70 12.67
N ILE A 114 -4.61 0.04 12.14
CA ILE A 114 -3.97 -1.10 12.79
C ILE A 114 -2.82 -0.59 13.65
N LYS A 115 -2.96 -0.75 14.97
CA LYS A 115 -1.97 -0.32 15.94
C LYS A 115 -0.66 -1.08 15.75
N ASN A 116 0.47 -0.38 15.91
CA ASN A 116 1.82 -0.96 15.78
C ASN A 116 2.14 -1.60 14.41
N ALA A 117 1.37 -1.29 13.37
CA ALA A 117 1.55 -1.85 12.03
C ALA A 117 1.97 -0.80 11.00
N GLY A 118 2.80 -1.23 10.04
CA GLY A 118 3.24 -0.49 8.87
C GLY A 118 2.32 -0.70 7.65
N HIS A 119 2.90 -0.57 6.45
CA HIS A 119 2.20 -0.78 5.19
C HIS A 119 1.68 -2.22 5.05
N ASN A 120 2.51 -3.21 5.36
CA ASN A 120 2.13 -4.62 5.40
C ASN A 120 1.49 -4.97 6.75
N SER A 121 0.37 -4.32 7.07
CA SER A 121 -0.33 -4.51 8.34
C SER A 121 -0.75 -5.96 8.59
N ASN A 122 -1.05 -6.70 7.53
CA ASN A 122 -1.36 -8.13 7.58
C ASN A 122 -0.18 -9.00 8.05
N THR A 123 1.05 -8.52 7.93
CA THR A 123 2.24 -9.21 8.44
C THR A 123 2.60 -8.76 9.85
N ASP A 124 2.32 -7.49 10.18
CA ASP A 124 2.65 -6.92 11.48
C ASP A 124 1.63 -7.29 12.58
N GLN A 125 0.36 -7.39 12.22
CA GLN A 125 -0.76 -7.71 13.11
C GLN A 125 -1.75 -8.65 12.39
N PRO A 126 -1.33 -9.88 12.05
CA PRO A 126 -2.16 -10.80 11.25
C PRO A 126 -3.51 -11.10 11.90
N ASP A 127 -3.54 -11.34 13.21
CA ASP A 127 -4.77 -11.70 13.91
C ASP A 127 -5.81 -10.57 13.87
N GLU A 128 -5.37 -9.32 14.07
CA GLU A 128 -6.27 -8.16 14.04
C GLU A 128 -6.79 -7.90 12.61
N VAL A 129 -5.92 -8.02 11.60
CA VAL A 129 -6.34 -7.85 10.20
C VAL A 129 -7.32 -8.94 9.80
N ASN A 130 -7.06 -10.20 10.17
CA ASN A 130 -7.95 -11.31 9.87
C ASN A 130 -9.30 -11.16 10.58
N ARG A 131 -9.31 -10.78 11.87
CA ARG A 131 -10.53 -10.50 12.63
C ARG A 131 -11.40 -9.44 11.95
N LEU A 132 -10.78 -8.34 11.49
CA LEU A 132 -11.50 -7.27 10.79
C LEU A 132 -12.09 -7.73 9.46
N ILE A 133 -11.40 -8.60 8.73
CA ILE A 133 -11.91 -9.19 7.48
C ILE A 133 -13.09 -10.13 7.77
N GLU A 134 -12.97 -11.00 8.78
CA GLU A 134 -14.04 -11.92 9.20
C GLU A 134 -15.30 -11.17 9.65
N GLU A 135 -15.13 -10.13 10.46
CA GLU A 135 -16.23 -9.25 10.90
C GLU A 135 -16.89 -8.55 9.71
N PHE A 136 -16.09 -8.02 8.79
CA PHE A 136 -16.59 -7.36 7.59
C PHE A 136 -17.41 -8.28 6.70
N ILE A 137 -16.92 -9.50 6.43
CA ILE A 137 -17.64 -10.52 5.65
C ILE A 137 -18.96 -10.88 6.37
N SER A 138 -18.90 -11.16 7.67
CA SER A 138 -20.07 -11.51 8.48
C SER A 138 -21.14 -10.40 8.52
N GLU A 139 -20.71 -9.13 8.51
CA GLU A 139 -21.62 -7.98 8.40
C GLU A 139 -22.21 -7.83 6.99
N ALA A 140 -21.41 -8.05 5.96
CA ALA A 140 -21.86 -7.98 4.58
C ALA A 140 -22.91 -9.06 4.28
N ASP A 141 -22.70 -10.30 4.74
CA ASP A 141 -23.63 -11.41 4.58
C ASP A 141 -24.98 -11.12 5.25
N ARG A 142 -24.96 -10.61 6.49
CA ARG A 142 -26.18 -10.22 7.22
C ARG A 142 -26.97 -9.11 6.48
N LYS A 143 -26.27 -8.16 5.87
CA LYS A 143 -26.90 -7.07 5.08
C LYS A 143 -27.41 -7.58 3.73
N GLY A 144 -26.79 -8.60 3.14
CA GLY A 144 -27.25 -9.26 1.92
C GLY A 144 -28.51 -10.10 2.10
N MET A 145 -28.73 -10.65 3.31
CA MET A 145 -29.94 -11.43 3.65
C MET A 145 -31.18 -10.59 4.01
N SER A 146 -31.01 -9.26 4.13
CA SER A 146 -32.09 -8.33 4.51
C SER A 146 -32.60 -7.47 3.33
N GLY A 147 -32.18 -7.79 2.10
CA GLY A 147 -32.63 -7.18 0.84
C GLY A 147 -33.60 -8.05 0.06
#